data_AF-A0A434RS00-F1
#
_entry.id   AF-A0A434RS00-F1
#
_cell.length_a   1.000
_cell.length_b   1.000
_cell.length_c   1.000
_cell.angle_alpha   90.00
_cell.angle_beta   90.00
_cell.angle_gamma   90.00
#
_symmetry.space_group_name_H-M   'P 1'
#
loop_
_entity.id
_entity.type
_entity.pdbx_description
1 polymer ?
#
loop_
_entity_poly.entity_id
_entity_poly.type
_entity_poly.pdbx_seq_one_letter_code
_entity_poly.pdbx_strand_id
1 'polypeptide(L)'
;MSDPAVKPENIHATAILIGDRGVLITGPSGAGKTTLALTLIDHCRVRGLCSRLIGDDRLLAAPRHGRLVCRAPATIAGLAEVPGFIPSPLPFEPGGVIDLHVRLVPKEEMARFQ
;
A
#
# COMPACT_ATOMS: atom_id res chain seq x y z
N MET A 1 18.45 0.02 -22.13
CA MET A 1 18.37 -1.45 -22.07
C MET A 1 17.15 -1.80 -21.24
N SER A 2 16.10 -2.28 -21.89
CA SER A 2 14.83 -2.67 -21.30
C SER A 2 15.06 -3.89 -20.41
N ASP A 3 14.79 -3.74 -19.12
CA ASP A 3 14.68 -4.86 -18.18
C ASP A 3 13.69 -5.87 -18.78
N PRO A 4 14.03 -7.17 -18.98
CA PRO A 4 13.09 -8.15 -19.52
C PRO A 4 11.79 -8.03 -18.75
N ALA A 5 10.65 -7.99 -19.46
CA ALA A 5 9.36 -7.60 -18.91
C ALA A 5 8.95 -8.51 -17.74
N VAL A 6 9.43 -8.18 -16.53
CA VAL A 6 9.11 -8.92 -15.32
C VAL A 6 7.60 -8.80 -15.16
N LYS A 7 6.93 -9.95 -15.23
CA LYS A 7 5.50 -10.05 -15.02
C LYS A 7 5.24 -9.58 -13.59
N PRO A 8 4.38 -8.57 -13.38
CA PRO A 8 4.04 -8.15 -12.03
C PRO A 8 3.39 -9.28 -11.24
N GLU A 9 3.80 -9.44 -9.99
CA GLU A 9 3.19 -10.37 -9.05
C GLU A 9 1.96 -9.69 -8.41
N ASN A 10 0.85 -10.42 -8.34
CA ASN A 10 -0.37 -9.91 -7.70
C ASN A 10 -0.38 -10.31 -6.22
N ILE A 11 -0.10 -9.36 -5.34
CA ILE A 11 0.05 -9.58 -3.89
C ILE A 11 -1.15 -9.06 -3.10
N HIS A 12 -1.40 -9.65 -1.93
CA HIS A 12 -2.37 -9.13 -0.96
C HIS A 12 -1.73 -8.10 -0.04
N ALA A 13 -1.96 -6.82 -0.31
CA ALA A 13 -1.36 -5.72 0.41
C ALA A 13 -2.11 -4.41 0.15
N THR A 14 -1.90 -3.43 1.03
CA THR A 14 -2.33 -2.05 0.84
C THR A 14 -1.08 -1.19 0.71
N ALA A 15 -1.06 -0.24 -0.22
CA ALA A 15 0.08 0.67 -0.39
C ALA A 15 -0.38 2.13 -0.49
N ILE A 16 0.42 3.01 0.09
CA ILE A 16 0.18 4.45 0.13
C ILE A 16 1.46 5.21 -0.19
N LEU A 17 1.30 6.46 -0.62
CA LEU A 17 2.38 7.45 -0.67
C LEU A 17 2.26 8.40 0.51
N ILE A 18 3.39 8.73 1.13
CA ILE A 18 3.54 9.83 2.08
C ILE A 18 4.70 10.69 1.58
N GLY A 19 4.41 11.92 1.18
CA GLY A 19 5.33 12.75 0.42
C GLY A 19 5.74 12.05 -0.88
N ASP A 20 7.03 11.79 -1.03
CA ASP A 20 7.64 11.08 -2.16
C ASP A 20 7.94 9.60 -1.86
N ARG A 21 7.52 9.09 -0.69
CA ARG A 21 7.86 7.73 -0.22
C ARG A 21 6.69 6.78 -0.28
N GLY A 22 6.89 5.61 -0.89
CA GLY A 22 5.90 4.53 -0.88
C GLY A 22 6.02 3.65 0.35
N VAL A 23 4.88 3.42 0.99
CA VAL A 23 4.73 2.51 2.14
C VAL A 23 3.86 1.35 1.71
N LEU A 24 4.41 0.14 1.73
CA LEU A 24 3.70 -1.11 1.51
C LEU A 24 3.32 -1.72 2.87
N ILE A 25 2.05 -2.05 3.05
CA ILE A 25 1.51 -2.65 4.28
C ILE A 25 1.03 -4.06 3.95
N THR A 26 1.64 -5.07 4.58
CA THR A 26 1.23 -6.47 4.45
C THR A 26 0.89 -7.07 5.81
N GLY A 27 0.27 -8.25 5.80
CA GLY A 27 -0.15 -8.95 7.02
C GLY A 27 -1.35 -9.85 6.75
N PRO A 28 -1.74 -10.69 7.73
CA PRO A 28 -2.84 -11.61 7.57
C PRO A 28 -4.18 -10.90 7.25
N SER A 29 -5.16 -11.65 6.76
CA SER A 29 -6.52 -11.12 6.59
C SER A 29 -7.06 -10.63 7.94
N GLY A 30 -7.79 -9.52 7.94
CA GLY A 30 -8.30 -8.91 9.17
C GLY A 30 -7.26 -8.19 10.04
N ALA A 31 -5.98 -8.16 9.67
CA ALA A 31 -4.92 -7.48 10.45
C ALA A 31 -5.03 -5.94 10.49
N GLY A 32 -6.00 -5.33 9.79
CA GLY A 32 -6.18 -3.88 9.76
C GLY A 32 -5.27 -3.12 8.77
N LYS A 33 -4.79 -3.77 7.70
CA LYS A 33 -3.94 -3.15 6.66
C LYS A 33 -4.55 -1.87 6.09
N THR A 34 -5.78 -1.95 5.61
CA THR A 34 -6.52 -0.82 5.04
C THR A 34 -6.79 0.25 6.09
N THR A 35 -7.24 -0.15 7.28
CA THR A 35 -7.46 0.79 8.39
C THR A 35 -6.21 1.60 8.69
N LEU A 36 -5.05 0.95 8.86
CA LEU A 36 -3.78 1.63 9.09
C LEU A 36 -3.43 2.59 7.95
N ALA A 37 -3.59 2.14 6.70
CA ALA A 37 -3.29 2.94 5.52
C ALA A 37 -4.12 4.23 5.46
N LEU A 38 -5.43 4.12 5.69
CA LEU A 38 -6.35 5.25 5.69
C LEU A 38 -6.10 6.19 6.87
N THR A 39 -5.83 5.64 8.07
CA THR A 39 -5.45 6.45 9.23
C THR A 39 -4.16 7.24 8.99
N LEU A 40 -3.15 6.63 8.36
CA LEU A 40 -1.91 7.33 8.00
C LEU A 40 -2.16 8.43 6.95
N ILE A 41 -2.95 8.15 5.92
CA ILE A 41 -3.31 9.16 4.92
C ILE A 41 -3.98 10.35 5.58
N ASP A 42 -5.00 10.13 6.41
CA ASP A 42 -5.74 11.20 7.08
C ASP A 42 -4.84 11.98 8.05
N HIS A 43 -4.05 11.29 8.85
CA HIS A 43 -3.10 11.90 9.77
C HIS A 43 -2.05 12.78 9.07
N CYS A 44 -1.51 12.31 7.94
CA CYS A 44 -0.59 13.10 7.11
C CYS A 44 -1.30 14.32 6.52
N ARG A 45 -2.53 14.15 6.01
CA ARG A 45 -3.34 15.24 5.44
C ARG A 45 -3.59 16.35 6.45
N VAL A 46 -3.98 16.00 7.68
CA VAL A 46 -4.21 16.97 8.77
C VAL A 46 -2.94 17.76 9.11
N ARG A 47 -1.76 17.17 8.90
CA ARG A 47 -0.45 17.83 9.09
C ARG A 47 0.06 18.58 7.86
N GLY A 48 -0.75 18.70 6.81
CA GLY A 48 -0.37 19.37 5.55
C GLY A 48 0.62 18.58 4.69
N LEU A 49 0.83 17.29 4.98
CA LEU A 49 1.68 16.42 4.17
C LEU A 49 0.87 15.79 3.04
N CYS A 50 1.46 15.75 1.85
CA CYS A 50 0.88 15.01 0.73
C CYS A 50 0.81 13.53 1.08
N SER A 51 -0.37 12.94 0.97
CA SER A 51 -0.59 11.50 1.12
C SER A 51 -1.65 11.02 0.14
N ARG A 52 -1.46 9.82 -0.43
CA ARG A 52 -2.35 9.23 -1.44
C ARG A 52 -2.38 7.71 -1.32
N LEU A 53 -3.51 7.12 -1.71
CA LEU A 53 -3.58 5.67 -1.91
C LEU A 53 -2.78 5.31 -3.17
N ILE A 54 -2.05 4.18 -3.17
CA ILE A 54 -1.57 3.54 -4.40
C ILE A 54 -2.56 2.45 -4.81
N GLY A 55 -2.96 1.61 -3.86
CA GLY A 55 -3.97 0.58 -4.05
C GLY A 55 -4.28 -0.15 -2.75
N ASP A 56 -5.43 -0.82 -2.70
CA ASP A 56 -5.92 -1.56 -1.56
C ASP A 56 -6.31 -3.00 -1.95
N ASP A 57 -6.23 -3.91 -0.99
CA ASP A 57 -6.37 -5.37 -1.10
C ASP A 57 -5.43 -6.09 -2.09
N ARG A 58 -5.36 -5.64 -3.35
CA ARG A 58 -4.52 -6.22 -4.41
C ARG A 58 -3.58 -5.18 -5.01
N LEU A 59 -2.32 -5.56 -5.17
CA LEU A 59 -1.29 -4.76 -5.83
C LEU A 59 -0.51 -5.60 -6.85
N LEU A 60 -0.20 -4.97 -7.97
CA LEU A 60 0.74 -5.48 -8.95
C LEU A 60 2.15 -4.99 -8.58
N ALA A 61 2.95 -5.89 -8.02
CA ALA A 61 4.31 -5.64 -7.56
C ALA A 61 5.32 -6.11 -8.61
N ALA A 62 6.27 -5.27 -9.00
CA ALA A 62 7.34 -5.65 -9.92
C ALA A 62 8.66 -4.98 -9.55
N PRO A 63 9.80 -5.70 -9.62
CA PRO A 63 11.10 -5.06 -9.61
C PRO A 63 11.28 -4.25 -10.90
N ARG A 64 11.77 -3.02 -10.76
CA ARG A 64 12.15 -2.13 -11.86
C ARG A 64 13.45 -1.43 -11.48
N HIS A 65 14.52 -1.69 -12.21
CA HIS A 65 15.81 -1.01 -12.00
C HIS A 65 16.30 -1.07 -10.54
N GLY A 66 16.18 -2.23 -9.89
CA GLY A 66 16.60 -2.43 -8.49
C GLY A 66 15.66 -1.82 -7.44
N ARG A 67 14.48 -1.32 -7.83
CA ARG A 67 13.45 -0.80 -6.92
C ARG A 67 12.18 -1.61 -7.03
N LEU A 68 11.44 -1.75 -5.93
CA LEU A 68 10.11 -2.33 -5.94
C LEU A 68 9.11 -1.25 -6.37
N VAL A 69 8.32 -1.53 -7.41
CA VAL A 69 7.21 -0.67 -7.85
C VAL A 69 5.91 -1.42 -7.64
N CYS A 70 4.97 -0.81 -6.93
CA CYS A 70 3.61 -1.31 -6.78
C CYS A 70 2.63 -0.44 -7.57
N ARG A 71 1.62 -1.08 -8.16
CA ARG A 71 0.52 -0.42 -8.88
C ARG A 71 -0.81 -1.03 -8.47
N ALA A 72 -1.87 -0.23 -8.45
CA ALA A 72 -3.22 -0.79 -8.38
C ALA A 72 -3.57 -1.52 -9.68
N PRO A 73 -4.22 -2.70 -9.61
CA PRO A 73 -4.93 -3.27 -10.73
C PRO A 73 -6.02 -2.30 -11.22
N ALA A 74 -6.16 -2.14 -12.54
CA ALA A 74 -7.09 -1.17 -13.13
C ALA A 74 -8.55 -1.33 -12.67
N THR A 75 -8.97 -2.57 -12.37
CA THR A 75 -10.33 -2.90 -11.95
C THR A 75 -10.72 -2.37 -10.57
N ILE A 76 -9.74 -2.07 -9.72
CA ILE A 76 -9.95 -1.62 -8.32
C ILE A 76 -9.19 -0.32 -8.00
N ALA A 77 -8.65 0.34 -9.02
CA ALA A 77 -7.84 1.54 -8.84
C ALA A 77 -8.65 2.66 -8.18
N GLY A 78 -8.05 3.28 -7.15
CA GLY A 78 -8.70 4.36 -6.40
C GLY A 78 -9.83 3.94 -5.48
N LEU A 79 -10.07 2.64 -5.32
CA LEU A 79 -11.06 2.12 -4.37
C LEU A 79 -10.34 1.62 -3.11
N ALA A 80 -10.95 1.88 -1.95
CA ALA A 80 -10.59 1.22 -0.70
C ALA A 80 -11.84 0.71 0.00
N GLU A 81 -11.71 -0.42 0.69
CA GLU A 81 -12.79 -1.05 1.43
C GLU A 81 -12.45 -1.13 2.92
N VAL A 82 -13.30 -0.54 3.75
CA VAL A 82 -13.27 -0.79 5.20
C VAL A 82 -14.36 -1.82 5.49
N PRO A 83 -14.07 -2.90 6.25
CA PRO A 83 -15.08 -3.91 6.59
C PRO A 83 -16.36 -3.27 7.14
N GLY A 84 -17.51 -3.65 6.56
CA GLY A 84 -18.82 -3.11 6.93
C GLY A 84 -19.29 -1.90 6.11
N PHE A 85 -18.50 -1.45 5.13
CA PHE A 85 -18.84 -0.35 4.23
C PHE A 85 -18.71 -0.76 2.77
N ILE A 86 -19.37 -0.02 1.87
CA ILE A 86 -19.22 -0.20 0.42
C ILE A 86 -17.85 0.39 -0.01
N PRO A 87 -17.10 -0.28 -0.92
CA PRO A 87 -15.87 0.28 -1.48
C PRO A 87 -16.10 1.70 -1.97
N SER A 88 -15.24 2.61 -1.51
CA SER A 88 -15.42 4.05 -1.73
C SER A 88 -14.23 4.64 -2.50
N PRO A 89 -14.48 5.61 -3.38
CA PRO A 89 -13.42 6.26 -4.14
C PRO A 89 -12.54 7.14 -3.23
N LEU A 90 -11.23 7.11 -3.46
CA LEU A 90 -10.24 7.93 -2.79
C LEU A 90 -9.26 8.56 -3.80
N PRO A 91 -8.71 9.74 -3.49
CA PRO A 91 -7.55 10.26 -4.22
C PRO A 91 -6.40 9.24 -4.20
N PHE A 92 -5.94 8.86 -5.39
CA PHE A 92 -4.93 7.82 -5.55
C PHE A 92 -3.90 8.20 -6.61
N GLU A 93 -2.75 7.53 -6.54
CA GLU A 93 -1.74 7.50 -7.58
C GLU A 93 -1.69 6.09 -8.20
N PRO A 94 -1.57 5.94 -9.53
CA PRO A 94 -1.65 4.64 -10.20
C PRO A 94 -0.48 3.71 -9.86
N GLY A 95 0.59 4.25 -9.27
CA GLY A 95 1.74 3.48 -8.83
C GLY A 95 2.71 4.31 -8.00
N GLY A 96 3.57 3.61 -7.27
CA GLY A 96 4.64 4.22 -6.49
C GLY A 96 5.81 3.27 -6.30
N VAL A 97 6.99 3.86 -6.11
CA VAL A 97 8.16 3.12 -5.65
C VAL A 97 7.99 2.85 -4.16
N ILE A 98 8.23 1.62 -3.71
CA ILE A 98 8.15 1.25 -2.30
C ILE A 98 9.51 1.51 -1.64
N ASP A 99 9.50 2.34 -0.60
CA ASP A 99 10.66 2.69 0.23
C ASP A 99 10.60 2.02 1.61
N LEU A 100 9.40 1.74 2.11
CA LEU A 100 9.18 1.12 3.40
C LEU A 100 8.18 -0.04 3.28
N HIS A 101 8.51 -1.16 3.90
CA HIS A 101 7.60 -2.30 4.06
C HIS A 101 7.24 -2.47 5.53
N VAL A 102 5.96 -2.30 5.84
CA VAL A 102 5.38 -2.52 7.17
C VAL A 102 4.63 -3.84 7.17
N ARG A 103 5.11 -4.80 7.96
CA ARG A 103 4.44 -6.10 8.13
C ARG A 103 3.69 -6.12 9.45
N LEU A 104 2.36 -6.19 9.37
CA LEU A 104 1.48 -6.41 10.52
C LEU A 104 1.53 -7.88 10.91
N VAL A 105 1.82 -8.12 12.19
CA VAL A 105 1.95 -9.46 12.77
C VAL A 105 1.09 -9.56 14.04
N PRO A 106 0.69 -10.78 14.45
CA PRO A 106 0.12 -11.01 15.77
C PRO A 106 1.04 -10.47 16.86
N LYS A 107 0.45 -10.05 17.99
CA LYS A 107 1.18 -9.44 19.10
C LYS A 107 2.27 -10.36 19.65
N GLU A 108 2.02 -11.66 19.62
CA GLU A 108 2.91 -12.70 20.11
C GLU A 108 4.19 -12.82 19.28
N GLU A 109 4.12 -12.47 17.99
CA GLU A 109 5.26 -12.47 17.05
C GLU A 109 5.99 -11.12 17.02
N MET A 110 5.43 -10.09 17.65
CA MET A 110 6.00 -8.74 17.60
C MET A 110 7.26 -8.67 18.47
N ALA A 111 8.41 -8.56 17.81
CA ALA A 111 9.67 -8.29 18.49
C ALA A 111 9.56 -6.97 19.25
N ARG A 112 9.92 -6.98 20.54
CA ARG A 112 10.03 -5.74 21.31
C ARG A 112 11.21 -4.97 20.76
N PHE A 113 11.03 -3.66 20.55
CA PHE A 113 12.16 -2.76 20.37
C PHE A 113 13.05 -2.88 21.61
N GLN A 114 14.30 -3.31 21.40
CA GLN A 114 15.37 -3.24 22.41
C GLN A 114 15.93 -1.83 22.44
#